data_AF-A0A932FZU8-F1
#
_entry.id   AF-A0A932FZU8-F1
#
_cell.length_a   1.000
_cell.length_b   1.000
_cell.length_c   1.000
_cell.angle_alpha   90.00
_cell.angle_beta   90.00
_cell.angle_gamma   90.00
#
_symmetry.space_group_name_H-M   'P 1'
#
loop_
_entity.id
_entity.type
_entity.pdbx_description
1 polymer ?
#
loop_
_entity_poly.entity_id
_entity_poly.type
_entity_poly.pdbx_seq_one_letter_code
_entity_poly.pdbx_strand_id
1 'polypeptide(L)'
;MRALPLVAVLLACSCGQVAGPSSERRNGADQLPESGPAPAPAGSSVPESAPVETTTSQPATPAAPLDEASLLTAPARYASVIPRATFPFRRRYGNLVYEGNNIAMRGERAPDGTLAASGAEIAERWRSFARGVRRLIVLRDSLFSQQDHPFDHAPFAVMMPPSWVTGALAELEAGRAIRPLRVPDPADDAAWGAIGSASEMFGSFPPSQRLFELTRLRSTSATGAERARIANARLVLVSLARDARAMVDAAPSGAAAVAEAGAERIAESDRRYFGEDLRRQRLLPIFVENPNRHEVVDEGKGLAIAGRDDVSARAMELARDAIYRRRLRDGDLAIERYDLSKPEERRRAISLCEALLPRGAPPPGGDVWLWVNGPLDPLGVRGEDASAYIAAFRAELGRARVELGRVRFVSKPHVDLPRGPARREAFEAAVDRFRALDLPLSVNLDTRALESLVH
;
A
#
# COMPACT_ATOMS: atom_id res chain seq x y z
N MET A 1 9.46 -54.47 5.76
CA MET A 1 7.99 -54.30 5.76
C MET A 1 7.65 -53.13 6.68
N ARG A 2 6.99 -52.10 6.10
CA ARG A 2 6.01 -51.13 6.66
C ARG A 2 6.26 -50.55 8.08
N ALA A 3 6.25 -49.25 8.38
CA ALA A 3 5.77 -48.07 7.67
C ALA A 3 6.34 -46.77 8.27
N LEU A 4 6.53 -45.78 7.39
CA LEU A 4 6.43 -44.32 7.58
C LEU A 4 5.37 -43.88 6.52
N PRO A 5 4.71 -42.69 6.55
CA PRO A 5 5.34 -41.42 6.94
C PRO A 5 4.43 -40.28 7.48
N LEU A 6 5.10 -39.15 7.74
CA LEU A 6 4.71 -37.74 7.49
C LEU A 6 3.58 -37.07 8.31
N VAL A 7 3.95 -36.00 9.01
CA VAL A 7 3.07 -34.83 9.23
C VAL A 7 3.80 -33.59 8.73
N ALA A 8 3.26 -33.02 7.65
CA ALA A 8 3.59 -31.70 7.12
C ALA A 8 2.55 -30.70 7.63
N VAL A 9 2.98 -29.53 8.10
CA VAL A 9 2.09 -28.41 8.44
C VAL A 9 2.19 -27.36 7.33
N LEU A 10 1.21 -27.38 6.44
CA LEU A 10 0.86 -26.33 5.49
C LEU A 10 -0.15 -25.40 6.16
N LEU A 11 0.16 -24.11 6.26
CA LEU A 11 -0.81 -23.06 6.56
C LEU A 11 -1.20 -22.37 5.26
N ALA A 12 -2.22 -22.94 4.61
CA ALA A 12 -3.01 -22.29 3.58
C ALA A 12 -4.29 -21.77 4.25
N CYS A 13 -4.51 -20.46 4.26
CA CYS A 13 -5.80 -19.89 4.65
C CYS A 13 -6.76 -19.99 3.47
N SER A 14 -7.57 -21.05 3.48
CA SER A 14 -8.77 -21.23 2.68
C SER A 14 -9.96 -20.61 3.42
N CYS A 15 -10.74 -19.76 2.73
CA CYS A 15 -12.10 -19.43 3.13
C CYS A 15 -13.07 -19.79 2.00
N GLY A 16 -13.73 -20.95 2.16
CA GLY A 16 -15.16 -21.16 1.92
C GLY A 16 -15.74 -20.95 0.52
N GLN A 17 -15.81 -22.04 -0.26
CA GLN A 17 -16.84 -22.23 -1.29
C GLN A 17 -18.18 -22.61 -0.64
N VAL A 18 -19.27 -21.95 -1.03
CA VAL A 18 -20.62 -22.52 -1.01
C VAL A 18 -21.16 -22.47 -2.43
N ALA A 19 -21.59 -23.63 -2.91
CA ALA A 19 -22.08 -23.88 -4.26
C ALA A 19 -23.53 -23.37 -4.46
N GLY A 20 -23.83 -22.90 -5.68
CA GLY A 20 -25.19 -22.92 -6.23
C GLY A 20 -25.60 -24.35 -6.64
N PRO A 21 -26.82 -24.58 -7.16
CA PRO A 21 -27.12 -24.08 -8.50
C PRO A 21 -28.56 -23.63 -8.81
N SER A 22 -28.61 -22.95 -9.96
CA SER A 22 -29.65 -22.52 -10.91
C SER A 22 -30.93 -23.34 -11.14
N SER A 23 -31.98 -22.63 -11.55
CA SER A 23 -32.91 -22.83 -12.72
C SER A 23 -34.30 -22.26 -12.34
N GLU A 24 -35.19 -21.71 -13.17
CA GLU A 24 -35.32 -21.54 -14.62
C GLU A 24 -36.58 -20.64 -14.89
N ARG A 25 -36.62 -19.93 -16.03
CA ARG A 25 -37.84 -19.49 -16.82
C ARG A 25 -38.80 -18.44 -16.20
N ARG A 26 -39.52 -17.55 -16.93
CA ARG A 26 -39.66 -17.10 -18.33
C ARG A 26 -40.57 -15.85 -18.37
N ASN A 27 -40.31 -14.98 -19.34
CA ASN A 27 -41.24 -14.20 -20.21
C ASN A 27 -42.07 -12.98 -19.71
N GLY A 28 -42.04 -11.94 -20.57
CA GLY A 28 -43.14 -10.99 -20.83
C GLY A 28 -42.74 -9.52 -20.65
N ALA A 29 -42.15 -8.84 -21.64
CA ALA A 29 -42.78 -8.11 -22.76
C ALA A 29 -43.30 -6.70 -22.42
N ASP A 30 -42.65 -5.71 -23.04
CA ASP A 30 -43.11 -4.40 -23.54
C ASP A 30 -44.14 -3.58 -22.75
N GLN A 31 -43.75 -2.35 -22.38
CA GLN A 31 -44.39 -1.10 -22.84
C GLN A 31 -43.76 0.16 -22.20
N LEU A 32 -43.27 1.06 -23.04
CA LEU A 32 -43.09 2.50 -22.87
C LEU A 32 -43.44 3.13 -24.24
N PRO A 33 -43.74 4.44 -24.38
CA PRO A 33 -43.80 5.49 -23.37
C PRO A 33 -45.09 6.36 -23.44
N GLU A 34 -45.37 7.14 -22.39
CA GLU A 34 -46.14 8.39 -22.56
C GLU A 34 -45.46 9.56 -21.86
N SER A 35 -45.23 10.59 -22.68
CA SER A 35 -44.64 11.88 -22.38
C SER A 35 -45.67 12.86 -21.83
N GLY A 36 -45.32 13.55 -20.74
CA GLY A 36 -46.03 14.72 -20.20
C GLY A 36 -45.06 15.80 -19.73
N PRO A 37 -45.47 17.08 -19.69
CA PRO A 37 -44.62 18.22 -20.03
C PRO A 37 -43.74 18.76 -18.89
N ALA A 38 -42.64 19.39 -19.29
CA ALA A 38 -41.66 20.07 -18.45
C ALA A 38 -42.21 21.37 -17.81
N PRO A 39 -41.87 21.66 -16.54
CA PRO A 39 -41.93 23.02 -16.01
C PRO A 39 -40.57 23.74 -16.14
N ALA A 40 -40.67 25.03 -16.49
CA ALA A 40 -39.59 25.99 -16.70
C ALA A 40 -38.92 26.46 -15.38
N PRO A 41 -37.77 27.16 -15.43
CA PRO A 41 -36.75 27.13 -14.39
C PRO A 41 -37.03 28.12 -13.25
N ALA A 42 -36.94 27.65 -12.01
CA ALA A 42 -36.93 28.48 -10.82
C ALA A 42 -35.47 28.86 -10.46
N GLY A 43 -35.31 30.09 -9.99
CA GLY A 43 -34.04 30.81 -9.92
C GLY A 43 -32.93 30.13 -9.13
N SER A 44 -31.74 30.21 -9.70
CA SER A 44 -30.47 29.88 -9.04
C SER A 44 -30.17 30.93 -7.98
N SER A 45 -30.44 30.61 -6.72
CA SER A 45 -29.81 31.25 -5.57
C SER A 45 -28.70 30.32 -5.09
N VAL A 46 -27.47 30.63 -5.50
CA VAL A 46 -26.25 30.03 -4.93
C VAL A 46 -26.21 30.41 -3.45
N PRO A 47 -26.24 29.44 -2.50
CA PRO A 47 -25.83 29.74 -1.15
C PRO A 47 -24.31 29.84 -1.18
N GLU A 48 -23.84 31.07 -1.00
CA GLU A 48 -22.47 31.41 -0.66
C GLU A 48 -21.96 30.44 0.41
N SER A 49 -21.06 29.55 -0.01
CA SER A 49 -20.51 28.53 0.86
C SER A 49 -19.63 29.22 1.88
N ALA A 50 -20.09 29.27 3.12
CA ALA A 50 -19.25 29.62 4.26
C ALA A 50 -17.96 28.79 4.19
N PRO A 51 -16.79 29.36 4.52
CA PRO A 51 -15.53 28.65 4.48
C PRO A 51 -15.62 27.48 5.46
N VAL A 52 -15.71 26.26 4.93
CA VAL A 52 -15.58 25.05 5.72
C VAL A 52 -14.18 25.07 6.29
N GLU A 53 -14.11 25.19 7.61
CA GLU A 53 -12.91 25.13 8.41
C GLU A 53 -11.98 24.05 7.86
N THR A 54 -10.79 24.48 7.40
CA THR A 54 -9.60 23.65 7.32
C THR A 54 -9.59 22.75 8.54
N THR A 55 -9.83 21.45 8.33
CA THR A 55 -9.85 20.48 9.41
C THR A 55 -8.48 20.54 10.06
N THR A 56 -8.47 21.15 11.23
CA THR A 56 -7.31 21.45 12.04
C THR A 56 -6.50 20.18 12.17
N SER A 57 -5.21 20.25 11.81
CA SER A 57 -4.22 19.25 12.16
C SER A 57 -4.44 18.87 13.61
N GLN A 58 -4.93 17.66 13.89
CA GLN A 58 -4.97 17.17 15.26
C GLN A 58 -3.56 17.36 15.83
N PRO A 59 -3.40 18.11 16.94
CA PRO A 59 -2.09 18.33 17.52
C PRO A 59 -1.49 16.96 17.82
N ALA A 60 -0.34 16.68 17.23
CA ALA A 60 0.39 15.45 17.49
C ALA A 60 0.61 15.38 19.00
N THR A 61 0.07 14.35 19.65
CA THR A 61 0.47 14.01 21.01
C THR A 61 2.00 13.99 21.04
N PRO A 62 2.66 14.69 21.97
CA PRO A 62 4.11 14.70 22.05
C PRO A 62 4.62 13.27 22.03
N ALA A 63 5.51 12.98 21.08
CA ALA A 63 6.15 11.69 20.98
C ALA A 63 6.73 11.30 22.34
N ALA A 64 6.36 10.12 22.87
CA ALA A 64 7.03 9.60 24.05
C ALA A 64 8.55 9.56 23.76
N PRO A 65 9.40 10.04 24.68
CA PRO A 65 10.84 10.06 24.48
C PRO A 65 11.35 8.65 24.20
N LEU A 66 12.32 8.55 23.28
CA LEU A 66 12.95 7.29 22.94
C LEU A 66 13.74 6.78 24.16
N ASP A 67 13.39 5.60 24.65
CA ASP A 67 14.20 4.93 25.67
C ASP A 67 15.52 4.44 25.05
N GLU A 68 16.61 5.18 25.29
CA GLU A 68 17.93 4.83 24.76
C GLU A 68 18.44 3.48 25.27
N ALA A 69 18.02 3.03 26.46
CA ALA A 69 18.39 1.71 26.99
C ALA A 69 17.79 0.56 26.17
N SER A 70 16.74 0.84 25.37
CA SER A 70 16.13 -0.11 24.43
C SER A 70 16.90 -0.25 23.11
N LEU A 71 17.93 0.56 22.88
CA LEU A 71 18.69 0.57 21.63
C LEU A 71 19.95 -0.27 21.72
N LEU A 72 20.07 -1.17 20.76
CA LEU A 72 21.23 -2.01 20.54
C LEU A 72 22.09 -1.47 19.41
N THR A 73 23.38 -1.85 19.41
CA THR A 73 24.26 -1.64 18.27
C THR A 73 24.74 -2.98 17.75
N ALA A 74 24.33 -3.33 16.53
CA ALA A 74 24.78 -4.56 15.90
C ALA A 74 26.26 -4.42 15.52
N PRO A 75 27.10 -5.45 15.74
CA PRO A 75 28.46 -5.46 15.24
C PRO A 75 28.53 -5.14 13.75
N ALA A 76 29.60 -4.47 13.31
CA ALA A 76 29.76 -3.98 11.93
C ALA A 76 29.57 -5.08 10.86
N ARG A 77 29.88 -6.34 11.19
CA ARG A 77 29.68 -7.46 10.28
C ARG A 77 28.22 -7.67 9.88
N TYR A 78 27.29 -7.34 10.77
CA TYR A 78 25.85 -7.51 10.55
C TYR A 78 25.14 -6.22 10.12
N ALA A 79 25.87 -5.15 9.80
CA ALA A 79 25.29 -3.84 9.49
C ALA A 79 24.34 -3.82 8.27
N SER A 80 24.40 -4.86 7.43
CA SER A 80 23.54 -5.05 6.25
C SER A 80 22.41 -6.07 6.47
N VAL A 81 22.24 -6.62 7.67
CA VAL A 81 21.13 -7.52 7.99
C VAL A 81 19.85 -6.70 8.14
N ILE A 82 18.78 -7.17 7.49
CA ILE A 82 17.43 -6.61 7.56
C ILE A 82 16.53 -7.59 8.33
N PRO A 83 16.38 -7.43 9.65
CA PRO A 83 15.41 -8.16 10.46
C PRO A 83 13.98 -7.63 10.30
N ARG A 84 13.02 -8.35 10.89
CA ARG A 84 11.60 -7.99 10.93
C ARG A 84 11.28 -7.14 12.16
N ALA A 85 10.54 -6.06 11.96
CA ALA A 85 9.98 -5.25 13.02
C ALA A 85 8.71 -5.91 13.56
N THR A 86 8.71 -6.25 14.85
CA THR A 86 7.60 -6.95 15.52
C THR A 86 7.19 -6.18 16.77
N PHE A 87 5.89 -6.01 16.97
CA PHE A 87 5.31 -5.46 18.21
C PHE A 87 4.85 -6.61 19.13
N PRO A 88 4.98 -6.49 20.46
CA PRO A 88 5.65 -5.41 21.19
C PRO A 88 7.17 -5.47 21.03
N PHE A 89 7.81 -4.31 20.83
CA PHE A 89 9.26 -4.21 20.72
C PHE A 89 9.86 -3.73 22.03
N ARG A 90 10.74 -4.55 22.63
CA ARG A 90 11.48 -4.19 23.87
C ARG A 90 12.88 -3.66 23.57
N ARG A 91 13.56 -4.26 22.60
CA ARG A 91 14.88 -3.86 22.14
C ARG A 91 14.91 -3.83 20.62
N ARG A 92 15.75 -2.98 20.04
CA ARG A 92 15.98 -2.91 18.60
C ARG A 92 17.38 -2.40 18.28
N TYR A 93 17.96 -2.87 17.19
CA TYR A 93 19.25 -2.40 16.73
C TYR A 93 19.12 -1.05 16.04
N GLY A 94 19.61 0.01 16.69
CA GLY A 94 19.50 1.38 16.21
C GLY A 94 20.22 1.64 14.89
N ASN A 95 21.25 0.83 14.59
CA ASN A 95 22.06 0.94 13.38
C ASN A 95 21.59 0.07 12.21
N LEU A 96 20.53 -0.73 12.35
CA LEU A 96 20.02 -1.61 11.30
C LEU A 96 18.81 -1.02 10.57
N VAL A 97 18.64 -1.47 9.33
CA VAL A 97 17.41 -1.29 8.55
C VAL A 97 16.48 -2.43 8.88
N TYR A 98 15.21 -2.15 9.18
CA TYR A 98 14.20 -3.16 9.45
C TYR A 98 13.18 -3.25 8.34
N GLU A 99 12.51 -4.39 8.25
CA GLU A 99 11.32 -4.58 7.43
C GLU A 99 10.08 -4.74 8.30
N GLY A 100 9.04 -3.99 7.98
CA GLY A 100 7.78 -3.97 8.71
C GLY A 100 7.00 -5.29 8.65
N ASN A 101 6.50 -5.73 9.80
CA ASN A 101 5.54 -6.82 9.89
C ASN A 101 4.14 -6.28 10.24
N ASN A 102 3.32 -6.06 9.22
CA ASN A 102 2.01 -5.43 9.36
C ASN A 102 1.13 -6.12 10.39
N ILE A 103 1.05 -7.45 10.34
CA ILE A 103 0.23 -8.25 11.27
C ILE A 103 0.70 -8.02 12.69
N ALA A 104 2.01 -8.10 12.94
CA ALA A 104 2.55 -7.84 14.27
C ALA A 104 2.27 -6.42 14.75
N MET A 105 2.45 -5.41 13.89
CA MET A 105 2.27 -4.00 14.25
C MET A 105 0.81 -3.63 14.54
N ARG A 106 -0.15 -4.27 13.85
CA ARG A 106 -1.60 -4.14 14.12
C ARG A 106 -1.96 -4.70 15.50
N GLY A 107 -1.29 -5.76 15.92
CA GLY A 107 -1.58 -6.47 17.16
C GLY A 107 -2.74 -7.45 17.01
N GLU A 108 -3.25 -7.93 18.14
CA GLU A 108 -4.27 -8.97 18.17
C GLU A 108 -5.65 -8.46 17.72
N ARG A 109 -6.40 -9.32 17.04
CA ARG A 109 -7.81 -9.11 16.71
C ARG A 109 -8.68 -9.61 17.86
N ALA A 110 -9.71 -8.87 18.19
CA ALA A 110 -10.76 -9.32 19.10
C ALA A 110 -11.59 -10.45 18.45
N PRO A 111 -12.36 -11.25 19.24
CA PRO A 111 -13.18 -12.33 18.71
C PRO A 111 -14.23 -11.92 17.66
N ASP A 112 -14.67 -10.66 17.68
CA ASP A 112 -15.58 -10.07 16.68
C ASP A 112 -14.86 -9.65 15.37
N GLY A 113 -13.55 -9.89 15.30
CA GLY A 113 -12.67 -9.57 14.18
C GLY A 113 -12.16 -8.14 14.15
N THR A 114 -12.58 -7.26 15.07
CA THR A 114 -12.08 -5.88 15.16
C THR A 114 -10.65 -5.84 15.71
N LEU A 115 -9.91 -4.76 15.44
CA LEU A 115 -8.62 -4.55 16.09
C LEU A 115 -8.84 -3.78 17.40
N ALA A 116 -8.18 -4.24 18.46
CA ALA A 116 -8.22 -3.55 19.75
C ALA A 116 -7.58 -2.15 19.67
N ALA A 117 -6.63 -1.95 18.76
CA ALA A 117 -5.97 -0.68 18.51
C ALA A 117 -6.65 0.12 17.39
N SER A 118 -6.82 1.41 17.63
CA SER A 118 -7.23 2.40 16.63
C SER A 118 -6.13 2.63 15.57
N GLY A 119 -6.50 3.23 14.44
CA GLY A 119 -5.54 3.57 13.39
C GLY A 119 -4.43 4.52 13.87
N ALA A 120 -4.75 5.45 14.79
CA ALA A 120 -3.80 6.36 15.39
C ALA A 120 -2.80 5.65 16.31
N GLU A 121 -3.24 4.66 17.08
CA GLU A 121 -2.36 3.85 17.93
C GLU A 121 -1.43 2.97 17.09
N ILE A 122 -1.94 2.38 16.01
CA ILE A 122 -1.10 1.60 15.07
C ILE A 122 -0.07 2.53 14.40
N ALA A 123 -0.47 3.72 13.96
CA ALA A 123 0.45 4.72 13.43
C ALA A 123 1.54 5.10 14.45
N GLU A 124 1.19 5.28 15.72
CA GLU A 124 2.17 5.57 16.76
C GLU A 124 3.14 4.40 17.03
N ARG A 125 2.70 3.13 16.90
CA ARG A 125 3.61 1.98 16.95
C ARG A 125 4.67 2.05 15.86
N TRP A 126 4.27 2.37 14.62
CA TRP A 126 5.21 2.57 13.51
C TRP A 126 6.19 3.70 13.79
N ARG A 127 5.69 4.85 14.25
CA ARG A 127 6.53 6.02 14.58
C ARG A 127 7.54 5.70 15.68
N SER A 128 7.07 5.09 16.77
CA SER A 128 7.89 4.73 17.92
C SER A 128 8.98 3.71 17.56
N PHE A 129 8.66 2.72 16.71
CA PHE A 129 9.69 1.81 16.20
C PHE A 129 10.73 2.56 15.35
N ALA A 130 10.25 3.34 14.37
CA ALA A 130 11.08 4.07 13.41
C ALA A 130 12.04 5.08 14.03
N ARG A 131 11.64 5.76 15.12
CA ARG A 131 12.52 6.69 15.88
C ARG A 131 13.81 6.02 16.35
N GLY A 132 13.76 4.72 16.64
CA GLY A 132 14.88 3.99 17.24
C GLY A 132 15.65 3.07 16.28
N VAL A 133 15.51 3.23 14.95
CA VAL A 133 16.24 2.41 13.96
C VAL A 133 16.83 3.26 12.85
N ARG A 134 17.76 2.71 12.06
CA ARG A 134 18.39 3.44 10.95
C ARG A 134 17.37 3.79 9.89
N ARG A 135 16.59 2.79 9.50
CA ARG A 135 15.51 2.85 8.51
C ARG A 135 14.48 1.76 8.78
N LEU A 136 13.26 1.96 8.32
CA LEU A 136 12.18 0.99 8.39
C LEU A 136 11.46 0.94 7.05
N ILE A 137 11.55 -0.21 6.37
CA ILE A 137 10.80 -0.48 5.16
C ILE A 137 9.40 -0.88 5.55
N VAL A 138 8.40 -0.18 5.05
CA VAL A 138 6.99 -0.40 5.38
C VAL A 138 6.24 -0.86 4.15
N LEU A 139 5.58 -2.01 4.29
CA LEU A 139 4.76 -2.57 3.24
C LEU A 139 3.54 -1.66 2.99
N ARG A 140 2.94 -1.66 1.80
CA ARG A 140 1.76 -0.84 1.49
C ARG A 140 0.65 -1.07 2.51
N ASP A 141 0.44 -2.31 2.94
CA ASP A 141 -0.59 -2.67 3.93
C ASP A 141 -0.21 -2.31 5.38
N SER A 142 0.96 -1.69 5.59
CA SER A 142 1.27 -0.98 6.84
C SER A 142 0.34 0.22 7.02
N LEU A 143 -0.14 0.81 5.92
CA LEU A 143 -1.19 1.81 5.89
C LEU A 143 -2.54 1.08 5.90
N PHE A 144 -3.03 0.69 7.08
CA PHE A 144 -4.22 -0.16 7.23
C PHE A 144 -5.50 0.46 6.63
N SER A 145 -5.55 1.78 6.54
CA SER A 145 -6.64 2.51 5.90
C SER A 145 -6.48 2.50 4.38
N GLN A 146 -6.51 1.31 3.81
CA GLN A 146 -6.72 1.04 2.39
C GLN A 146 -8.17 0.68 2.14
N GLN A 147 -8.63 0.87 0.92
CA GLN A 147 -10.00 0.63 0.46
C GLN A 147 -10.59 -0.74 0.88
N ASP A 148 -9.78 -1.79 1.07
CA ASP A 148 -10.27 -3.17 1.23
C ASP A 148 -10.31 -3.71 2.69
N HIS A 149 -9.65 -3.04 3.64
CA HIS A 149 -9.68 -3.40 5.08
C HIS A 149 -9.92 -2.26 6.09
N PRO A 150 -10.49 -1.08 5.75
CA PRO A 150 -10.28 0.11 6.57
C PRO A 150 -11.27 0.27 7.74
N PHE A 151 -12.19 -0.67 7.94
CA PHE A 151 -13.34 -0.54 8.86
C PHE A 151 -13.19 -1.28 10.18
N ASP A 152 -12.17 -2.12 10.35
CA ASP A 152 -11.95 -2.89 11.59
C ASP A 152 -11.45 -2.04 12.78
N HIS A 153 -11.16 -0.75 12.55
CA HIS A 153 -10.82 0.24 13.57
C HIS A 153 -11.13 1.67 13.09
N ALA A 154 -11.08 2.65 13.99
CA ALA A 154 -11.22 4.07 13.63
C ALA A 154 -10.14 4.49 12.60
N PRO A 155 -10.51 5.04 11.43
CA PRO A 155 -9.56 5.31 10.36
C PRO A 155 -8.60 6.46 10.71
N PHE A 156 -7.36 6.38 10.21
CA PHE A 156 -6.35 7.41 10.42
C PHE A 156 -5.43 7.52 9.20
N ALA A 157 -5.33 8.73 8.62
CA ALA A 157 -4.53 9.01 7.41
C ALA A 157 -4.76 7.95 6.33
N VAL A 158 -5.98 7.93 5.78
CA VAL A 158 -6.41 7.01 4.72
C VAL A 158 -5.58 7.29 3.47
N MET A 159 -4.92 6.26 2.94
CA MET A 159 -4.14 6.41 1.72
C MET A 159 -5.05 6.16 0.51
N MET A 160 -5.16 7.14 -0.37
CA MET A 160 -5.81 6.97 -1.66
C MET A 160 -5.10 5.88 -2.49
N PRO A 161 -5.82 4.92 -3.10
CA PRO A 161 -5.21 3.91 -3.94
C PRO A 161 -4.53 4.54 -5.17
N PRO A 162 -3.33 4.09 -5.57
CA PRO A 162 -2.63 4.63 -6.74
C PRO A 162 -3.43 4.52 -8.05
N SER A 163 -4.18 3.42 -8.21
CA SER A 163 -5.06 3.18 -9.36
C SER A 163 -6.19 4.20 -9.51
N TRP A 164 -6.51 4.98 -8.46
CA TRP A 164 -7.48 6.08 -8.56
C TRP A 164 -6.92 7.25 -9.37
N VAL A 165 -5.62 7.51 -9.28
CA VAL A 165 -4.93 8.49 -10.13
C VAL A 165 -5.00 8.02 -11.57
N THR A 166 -4.70 6.75 -11.83
CA THR A 166 -4.85 6.15 -13.17
C THR A 166 -6.27 6.28 -13.71
N GLY A 167 -7.29 6.01 -12.87
CA GLY A 167 -8.69 6.10 -13.27
C GLY A 167 -9.11 7.50 -13.67
N ALA A 168 -8.70 8.51 -12.90
CA ALA A 168 -8.92 9.91 -13.23
C ALA A 168 -8.28 10.31 -14.56
N LEU A 169 -7.04 9.87 -14.82
CA LEU A 169 -6.34 10.14 -16.07
C LEU A 169 -7.01 9.46 -17.26
N ALA A 170 -7.49 8.22 -17.10
CA ALA A 170 -8.19 7.49 -18.14
C ALA A 170 -9.49 8.19 -18.57
N GLU A 171 -10.21 8.83 -17.64
CA GLU A 171 -11.39 9.64 -17.98
C GLU A 171 -11.01 10.88 -18.81
N LEU A 172 -9.94 11.58 -18.42
CA LEU A 172 -9.47 12.76 -19.16
C LEU A 172 -8.99 12.41 -20.57
N GLU A 173 -8.21 11.34 -20.72
CA GLU A 173 -7.75 10.87 -22.05
C GLU A 173 -8.92 10.49 -22.96
N ALA A 174 -10.01 9.98 -22.37
CA ALA A 174 -11.23 9.67 -23.10
C ALA A 174 -12.16 10.89 -23.31
N GLY A 175 -11.74 12.10 -22.94
CA GLY A 175 -12.54 13.32 -23.08
C GLY A 175 -13.75 13.41 -22.15
N ARG A 176 -13.76 12.63 -21.06
CA ARG A 176 -14.86 12.59 -20.07
C ARG A 176 -14.50 13.37 -18.81
N ALA A 177 -15.52 13.90 -18.14
CA ALA A 177 -15.34 14.52 -16.84
C ALA A 177 -15.04 13.46 -15.76
N ILE A 178 -14.13 13.78 -14.83
CA ILE A 178 -13.89 12.95 -13.65
C ILE A 178 -15.10 13.08 -12.71
N ARG A 179 -15.84 11.99 -12.53
CA ARG A 179 -17.01 11.95 -11.63
C ARG A 179 -16.54 11.75 -10.19
N PRO A 180 -16.86 12.67 -9.26
CA PRO A 180 -16.47 12.55 -7.86
C PRO A 180 -17.22 11.40 -7.16
N LEU A 181 -16.75 11.03 -5.97
CA LEU A 181 -17.50 10.14 -5.09
C LEU A 181 -18.81 10.79 -4.63
N ARG A 182 -19.87 9.97 -4.50
CA ARG A 182 -21.10 10.34 -3.82
C ARG A 182 -21.03 9.92 -2.36
N VAL A 183 -20.80 10.87 -1.47
CA VAL A 183 -20.67 10.65 -0.02
C VAL A 183 -21.69 11.48 0.75
N PRO A 184 -22.74 10.86 1.32
CA PRO A 184 -23.68 11.50 2.24
C PRO A 184 -23.05 11.84 3.60
N ASP A 185 -23.83 12.52 4.45
CA ASP A 185 -23.49 12.69 5.87
C ASP A 185 -23.28 11.30 6.53
N PRO A 186 -22.18 11.07 7.29
CA PRO A 186 -21.92 9.79 7.95
C PRO A 186 -23.04 9.28 8.86
N ALA A 187 -23.88 10.15 9.41
CA ALA A 187 -25.00 9.79 10.29
C ALA A 187 -26.30 9.47 9.52
N ASP A 188 -26.41 9.81 8.24
CA ASP A 188 -27.65 9.67 7.47
C ASP A 188 -27.79 8.27 6.85
N ASP A 189 -28.28 7.31 7.65
CA ASP A 189 -28.56 5.94 7.21
C ASP A 189 -29.45 5.86 5.94
N ALA A 190 -30.39 6.80 5.76
CA ALA A 190 -31.31 6.77 4.62
C ALA A 190 -30.60 7.16 3.33
N ALA A 191 -29.81 8.23 3.36
CA ALA A 191 -29.05 8.67 2.19
C ALA A 191 -27.99 7.65 1.78
N TRP A 192 -27.31 7.01 2.73
CA TRP A 192 -26.40 5.89 2.43
C TRP A 192 -27.14 4.71 1.79
N GLY A 193 -28.27 4.28 2.37
CA GLY A 193 -29.06 3.17 1.85
C GLY A 193 -29.60 3.38 0.43
N ALA A 194 -29.85 4.65 0.04
CA ALA A 194 -30.40 5.04 -1.25
C ALA A 194 -29.42 4.94 -2.43
N ILE A 195 -28.11 4.81 -2.20
CA ILE A 195 -27.13 4.65 -3.29
C ILE A 195 -27.27 3.26 -3.90
N GLY A 196 -27.59 3.18 -5.19
CA GLY A 196 -28.03 1.95 -5.84
C GLY A 196 -26.89 1.02 -6.26
N SER A 197 -25.69 1.56 -6.53
CA SER A 197 -24.56 0.76 -7.02
C SER A 197 -23.20 1.30 -6.58
N ALA A 198 -22.17 0.43 -6.61
CA ALA A 198 -20.80 0.85 -6.33
C ALA A 198 -20.29 1.87 -7.36
N SER A 199 -20.67 1.74 -8.64
CA SER A 199 -20.31 2.73 -9.68
C SER A 199 -20.89 4.11 -9.39
N GLU A 200 -22.12 4.18 -8.87
CA GLU A 200 -22.74 5.44 -8.46
C GLU A 200 -22.03 6.07 -7.25
N MET A 201 -21.60 5.24 -6.29
CA MET A 201 -20.87 5.70 -5.10
C MET A 201 -19.45 6.20 -5.44
N PHE A 202 -18.71 5.45 -6.25
CA PHE A 202 -17.29 5.68 -6.52
C PHE A 202 -17.03 6.54 -7.77
N GLY A 203 -18.04 6.77 -8.62
CA GLY A 203 -17.92 7.66 -9.78
C GLY A 203 -16.92 7.15 -10.82
N SER A 204 -15.83 7.89 -11.00
CA SER A 204 -14.75 7.53 -11.94
C SER A 204 -13.65 6.67 -11.32
N PHE A 205 -13.72 6.40 -10.02
CA PHE A 205 -12.67 5.72 -9.28
C PHE A 205 -12.95 4.22 -9.14
N PRO A 206 -11.91 3.36 -9.15
CA PRO A 206 -12.05 1.93 -8.91
C PRO A 206 -12.87 1.64 -7.64
N PRO A 207 -14.01 0.91 -7.74
CA PRO A 207 -14.89 0.68 -6.60
C PRO A 207 -14.35 -0.39 -5.66
N SER A 208 -14.73 -0.30 -4.38
CA SER A 208 -14.60 -1.43 -3.45
C SER A 208 -16.00 -1.91 -3.13
N GLN A 209 -16.26 -3.16 -3.48
CA GLN A 209 -17.52 -3.80 -3.17
C GLN A 209 -17.74 -3.86 -1.64
N ARG A 210 -16.68 -4.09 -0.87
CA ARG A 210 -16.79 -4.23 0.59
C ARG A 210 -17.21 -2.92 1.29
N LEU A 211 -16.57 -1.79 0.97
CA LEU A 211 -16.99 -0.47 1.44
C LEU A 211 -18.40 -0.11 0.96
N PHE A 212 -18.74 -0.42 -0.29
CA PHE A 212 -20.08 -0.16 -0.81
C PHE A 212 -21.15 -0.88 0.00
N GLU A 213 -20.96 -2.18 0.26
CA GLU A 213 -21.90 -2.97 1.05
C GLU A 213 -22.02 -2.47 2.49
N LEU A 214 -20.87 -2.24 3.15
CA LEU A 214 -20.84 -1.92 4.58
C LEU A 214 -21.42 -0.53 4.88
N THR A 215 -21.16 0.47 4.05
CA THR A 215 -21.59 1.85 4.29
C THR A 215 -23.10 2.04 4.20
N ARG A 216 -23.78 1.16 3.44
CA ARG A 216 -25.23 1.17 3.21
C ARG A 216 -26.02 0.50 4.33
N LEU A 217 -25.38 -0.25 5.20
CA LEU A 217 -26.06 -0.86 6.35
C LEU A 217 -26.58 0.23 7.29
N ARG A 218 -27.73 -0.02 7.91
CA ARG A 218 -28.30 0.88 8.91
C ARG A 218 -27.52 0.75 10.22
N SER A 219 -26.89 1.84 10.64
CA SER A 219 -26.14 1.89 11.90
C SER A 219 -27.06 1.72 13.11
N THR A 220 -28.31 2.19 13.01
CA THR A 220 -29.30 2.16 14.09
C THR A 220 -29.67 0.75 14.56
N SER A 221 -29.73 -0.23 13.65
CA SER A 221 -30.09 -1.63 13.91
C SER A 221 -28.90 -2.54 14.20
N ALA A 222 -27.67 -2.03 14.17
CA ALA A 222 -26.45 -2.82 14.29
C ALA A 222 -26.00 -3.02 15.76
N THR A 223 -25.27 -4.10 16.03
CA THR A 223 -24.56 -4.32 17.31
C THR A 223 -23.45 -3.26 17.51
N GLY A 224 -22.87 -3.15 18.71
CA GLY A 224 -21.82 -2.14 18.99
C GLY A 224 -20.64 -2.20 18.02
N ALA A 225 -20.07 -3.40 17.81
CA ALA A 225 -18.93 -3.60 16.91
C ALA A 225 -19.29 -3.38 15.43
N GLU A 226 -20.47 -3.83 15.01
CA GLU A 226 -20.95 -3.62 13.64
C GLU A 226 -21.25 -2.15 13.36
N ARG A 227 -21.86 -1.44 14.32
CA ARG A 227 -22.10 0.00 14.25
C ARG A 227 -20.80 0.78 14.11
N ALA A 228 -19.76 0.39 14.85
CA ALA A 228 -18.42 0.96 14.71
C ALA A 228 -17.84 0.71 13.30
N ARG A 229 -17.95 -0.51 12.77
CA ARG A 229 -17.51 -0.83 11.40
C ARG A 229 -18.22 0.01 10.34
N ILE A 230 -19.53 0.17 10.45
CA ILE A 230 -20.33 1.01 9.54
C ILE A 230 -19.83 2.46 9.59
N ALA A 231 -19.70 3.03 10.80
CA ALA A 231 -19.20 4.39 10.99
C ALA A 231 -17.80 4.57 10.41
N ASN A 232 -16.88 3.64 10.69
CA ASN A 232 -15.51 3.66 10.15
C ASN A 232 -15.50 3.62 8.62
N ALA A 233 -16.30 2.75 8.00
CA ALA A 233 -16.39 2.66 6.55
C ALA A 233 -16.88 3.97 5.91
N ARG A 234 -17.87 4.64 6.53
CA ARG A 234 -18.37 5.94 6.06
C ARG A 234 -17.31 7.03 6.20
N LEU A 235 -16.60 7.08 7.33
CA LEU A 235 -15.49 8.02 7.55
C LEU A 235 -14.34 7.82 6.55
N VAL A 236 -14.06 6.58 6.16
CA VAL A 236 -13.08 6.26 5.12
C VAL A 236 -13.50 6.85 3.78
N LEU A 237 -14.76 6.65 3.36
CA LEU A 237 -15.26 7.23 2.12
C LEU A 237 -15.26 8.76 2.15
N VAL A 238 -15.58 9.39 3.28
CA VAL A 238 -15.44 10.85 3.45
C VAL A 238 -13.99 11.29 3.20
N SER A 239 -13.01 10.56 3.75
CA SER A 239 -11.60 10.88 3.52
C SER A 239 -11.21 10.71 2.05
N LEU A 240 -11.58 9.58 1.44
CA LEU A 240 -11.27 9.30 0.03
C LEU A 240 -11.95 10.28 -0.92
N ALA A 241 -13.18 10.71 -0.62
CA ALA A 241 -13.89 11.70 -1.43
C ALA A 241 -13.22 13.07 -1.39
N ARG A 242 -12.64 13.47 -0.25
CA ARG A 242 -11.82 14.69 -0.15
C ARG A 242 -10.58 14.59 -1.05
N ASP A 243 -9.89 13.47 -1.03
CA ASP A 243 -8.68 13.27 -1.85
C ASP A 243 -9.02 13.20 -3.35
N ALA A 244 -10.10 12.52 -3.71
CA ALA A 244 -10.63 12.48 -5.07
C ALA A 244 -11.04 13.86 -5.58
N ARG A 245 -11.62 14.71 -4.72
CA ARG A 245 -12.00 16.08 -5.07
C ARG A 245 -10.81 16.89 -5.54
N ALA A 246 -9.64 16.73 -4.91
CA ALA A 246 -8.42 17.43 -5.34
C ALA A 246 -8.03 17.11 -6.80
N MET A 247 -8.25 15.88 -7.26
CA MET A 247 -8.04 15.52 -8.66
C MET A 247 -9.13 16.09 -9.59
N VAL A 248 -10.38 16.10 -9.14
CA VAL A 248 -11.50 16.72 -9.90
C VAL A 248 -11.25 18.22 -10.10
N ASP A 249 -10.81 18.91 -9.05
CA ASP A 249 -10.56 20.35 -9.09
C ASP A 249 -9.32 20.70 -9.94
N ALA A 250 -8.36 19.77 -10.06
CA ALA A 250 -7.19 19.91 -10.93
C ALA A 250 -7.49 19.59 -12.41
N ALA A 251 -8.63 18.97 -12.73
CA ALA A 251 -8.99 18.54 -14.07
C ALA A 251 -8.92 19.65 -15.15
N PRO A 252 -9.37 20.90 -14.89
CA PRO A 252 -9.27 21.99 -15.87
C PRO A 252 -7.83 22.34 -16.27
N SER A 253 -6.85 22.02 -15.43
CA SER A 253 -5.42 22.24 -15.67
C SER A 253 -4.75 21.08 -16.43
N GLY A 254 -5.51 20.03 -16.76
CA GLY A 254 -5.06 18.91 -17.59
C GLY A 254 -4.46 17.74 -16.83
N ALA A 255 -4.11 16.68 -17.58
CA ALA A 255 -3.71 15.38 -17.05
C ALA A 255 -2.50 15.44 -16.10
N ALA A 256 -1.49 16.27 -16.39
CA ALA A 256 -0.33 16.42 -15.51
C ALA A 256 -0.71 16.96 -14.13
N ALA A 257 -1.56 18.00 -14.07
CA ALA A 257 -2.03 18.59 -12.83
C ALA A 257 -2.87 17.60 -12.01
N VAL A 258 -3.70 16.78 -12.67
CA VAL A 258 -4.45 15.70 -12.01
C VAL A 258 -3.52 14.65 -11.40
N ALA A 259 -2.51 14.21 -12.16
CA ALA A 259 -1.53 13.24 -11.66
C ALA A 259 -0.75 13.79 -10.45
N GLU A 260 -0.34 15.06 -10.49
CA GLU A 260 0.35 15.74 -9.40
C GLU A 260 -0.54 15.93 -8.16
N ALA A 261 -1.81 16.33 -8.35
CA ALA A 261 -2.77 16.46 -7.26
C ALA A 261 -2.99 15.12 -6.54
N GLY A 262 -3.21 14.04 -7.30
CA GLY A 262 -3.37 12.71 -6.75
C GLY A 262 -2.11 12.19 -6.04
N ALA A 263 -0.93 12.40 -6.65
CA ALA A 263 0.35 12.06 -6.06
C ALA A 263 0.61 12.81 -4.74
N GLU A 264 0.23 14.08 -4.64
CA GLU A 264 0.32 14.86 -3.40
C GLU A 264 -0.57 14.29 -2.31
N ARG A 265 -1.83 13.91 -2.61
CA ARG A 265 -2.72 13.31 -1.60
C ARG A 265 -2.16 12.01 -1.03
N ILE A 266 -1.60 11.16 -1.88
CA ILE A 266 -0.92 9.92 -1.47
C ILE A 266 0.28 10.23 -0.56
N ALA A 267 1.12 11.19 -0.94
CA ALA A 267 2.27 11.59 -0.13
C ALA A 267 1.88 12.25 1.21
N GLU A 268 0.80 13.05 1.22
CA GLU A 268 0.27 13.64 2.44
C GLU A 268 -0.19 12.57 3.43
N SER A 269 -0.85 11.50 2.94
CA SER A 269 -1.22 10.36 3.76
C SER A 269 0.02 9.71 4.42
N ASP A 270 1.11 9.53 3.68
CA ASP A 270 2.36 8.99 4.23
C ASP A 270 2.89 9.89 5.37
N ARG A 271 2.93 11.21 5.15
CA ARG A 271 3.42 12.18 6.14
C ARG A 271 2.54 12.22 7.38
N ARG A 272 1.22 12.17 7.22
CA ARG A 272 0.28 12.14 8.35
C ARG A 272 0.37 10.83 9.11
N TYR A 273 0.48 9.70 8.43
CA TYR A 273 0.56 8.39 9.06
C TYR A 273 1.89 8.22 9.81
N PHE A 274 3.02 8.45 9.14
CA PHE A 274 4.34 8.20 9.72
C PHE A 274 4.96 9.39 10.47
N GLY A 275 4.38 10.58 10.36
CA GLY A 275 5.03 11.82 10.78
C GLY A 275 6.01 12.31 9.72
N GLU A 276 6.00 13.61 9.45
CA GLU A 276 6.72 14.20 8.33
C GLU A 276 8.25 14.01 8.40
N ASP A 277 8.86 14.25 9.56
CA ASP A 277 10.30 14.07 9.73
C ASP A 277 10.71 12.60 9.66
N LEU A 278 9.95 11.71 10.29
CA LEU A 278 10.20 10.27 10.22
C LEU A 278 10.01 9.75 8.80
N ARG A 279 9.00 10.23 8.07
CA ARG A 279 8.81 9.87 6.66
C ARG A 279 10.04 10.21 5.83
N ARG A 280 10.62 11.39 6.02
CA ARG A 280 11.83 11.85 5.33
C ARG A 280 13.10 11.11 5.75
N GLN A 281 13.24 10.84 7.03
CA GLN A 281 14.51 10.38 7.59
C GLN A 281 14.58 8.88 7.81
N ARG A 282 13.47 8.17 7.97
CA ARG A 282 13.48 6.80 8.53
C ARG A 282 12.61 5.82 7.76
N LEU A 283 11.50 6.25 7.17
CA LEU A 283 10.54 5.32 6.54
C LEU A 283 10.75 5.18 5.05
N LEU A 284 10.63 3.94 4.56
CA LEU A 284 10.67 3.60 3.15
C LEU A 284 9.35 2.91 2.79
N PRO A 285 8.33 3.62 2.30
CA PRO A 285 7.13 2.97 1.81
C PRO A 285 7.48 2.14 0.58
N ILE A 286 6.94 0.93 0.52
CA ILE A 286 7.03 0.09 -0.66
C ILE A 286 5.87 0.35 -1.62
N PHE A 287 6.15 0.24 -2.90
CA PHE A 287 5.15 0.22 -3.95
C PHE A 287 5.30 -1.03 -4.81
N VAL A 288 4.16 -1.59 -5.21
CA VAL A 288 4.08 -2.76 -6.09
C VAL A 288 3.92 -2.29 -7.53
N GLU A 289 4.99 -2.32 -8.32
CA GLU A 289 4.95 -1.85 -9.72
C GLU A 289 4.18 -2.85 -10.61
N ASN A 290 4.38 -4.14 -10.38
CA ASN A 290 3.85 -5.21 -11.22
C ASN A 290 3.06 -6.23 -10.38
N PRO A 291 1.88 -5.84 -9.84
CA PRO A 291 1.05 -6.73 -9.04
C PRO A 291 0.48 -7.88 -9.89
N ASN A 292 0.27 -9.04 -9.29
CA ASN A 292 -0.46 -10.11 -9.97
C ASN A 292 -1.97 -9.83 -10.00
N ARG A 293 -2.75 -10.67 -10.70
CA ARG A 293 -4.21 -10.47 -10.83
C ARG A 293 -4.94 -10.40 -9.49
N HIS A 294 -4.61 -11.26 -8.53
CA HIS A 294 -5.23 -11.26 -7.21
C HIS A 294 -4.97 -9.94 -6.49
N GLU A 295 -3.73 -9.46 -6.55
CA GLU A 295 -3.34 -8.20 -5.93
C GLU A 295 -4.01 -6.97 -6.57
N VAL A 296 -4.27 -6.99 -7.87
CA VAL A 296 -5.03 -5.93 -8.56
C VAL A 296 -6.51 -5.99 -8.17
N VAL A 297 -7.11 -7.17 -8.19
CA VAL A 297 -8.57 -7.36 -8.03
C VAL A 297 -9.00 -7.24 -6.57
N ASP A 298 -8.27 -7.90 -5.66
CA ASP A 298 -8.71 -8.10 -4.28
C ASP A 298 -8.00 -7.16 -3.28
N GLU A 299 -6.85 -6.60 -3.65
CA GLU A 299 -6.06 -5.72 -2.77
C GLU A 299 -5.85 -4.30 -3.33
N GLY A 300 -6.27 -4.03 -4.57
CA GLY A 300 -6.10 -2.75 -5.24
C GLY A 300 -4.65 -2.28 -5.33
N LYS A 301 -3.69 -3.21 -5.43
CA LYS A 301 -2.25 -2.90 -5.55
C LYS A 301 -1.89 -2.41 -6.96
N GLY A 302 -0.83 -1.62 -7.01
CA GLY A 302 -0.28 -1.05 -8.25
C GLY A 302 -1.18 0.00 -8.90
N LEU A 303 -0.96 0.20 -10.20
CA LEU A 303 -1.58 1.26 -10.99
C LEU A 303 -2.70 0.77 -11.90
N ALA A 304 -2.77 -0.54 -12.13
CA ALA A 304 -3.77 -1.16 -12.98
C ALA A 304 -5.16 -1.11 -12.34
N ILE A 305 -6.20 -1.11 -13.18
CA ILE A 305 -7.60 -1.11 -12.75
C ILE A 305 -8.23 -2.42 -13.21
N ALA A 306 -8.72 -3.21 -12.25
CA ALA A 306 -9.38 -4.48 -12.55
C ALA A 306 -10.56 -4.29 -13.53
N GLY A 307 -10.57 -5.06 -14.61
CA GLY A 307 -11.64 -5.04 -15.61
C GLY A 307 -11.65 -3.82 -16.55
N ARG A 308 -10.57 -3.03 -16.57
CA ARG A 308 -10.41 -1.86 -17.46
C ARG A 308 -9.17 -2.01 -18.33
N ASP A 309 -9.30 -2.78 -19.40
CA ASP A 309 -8.25 -2.95 -20.41
C ASP A 309 -8.11 -1.75 -21.36
N ASP A 310 -9.04 -0.79 -21.27
CA ASP A 310 -9.06 0.47 -22.03
C ASP A 310 -8.11 1.54 -21.47
N VAL A 311 -7.50 1.31 -20.30
CA VAL A 311 -6.54 2.25 -19.71
C VAL A 311 -5.25 2.25 -20.52
N SER A 312 -4.87 3.41 -21.03
CA SER A 312 -3.66 3.53 -21.84
C SER A 312 -2.38 3.34 -21.01
N ALA A 313 -1.31 2.86 -21.67
CA ALA A 313 0.02 2.83 -21.07
C ALA A 313 0.48 4.24 -20.65
N ARG A 314 0.07 5.28 -21.39
CA ARG A 314 0.44 6.66 -21.11
C ARG A 314 -0.16 7.16 -19.79
N ALA A 315 -1.42 6.86 -19.50
CA ALA A 315 -2.08 7.21 -18.24
C ALA A 315 -1.37 6.53 -17.05
N MET A 316 -1.05 5.24 -17.18
CA MET A 316 -0.31 4.50 -16.14
C MET A 316 1.09 5.07 -15.91
N GLU A 317 1.84 5.37 -16.97
CA GLU A 317 3.16 5.99 -16.87
C GLU A 317 3.11 7.37 -16.21
N LEU A 318 2.12 8.20 -16.57
CA LEU A 318 1.96 9.54 -15.98
C LEU A 318 1.61 9.46 -14.49
N ALA A 319 0.69 8.57 -14.11
CA ALA A 319 0.36 8.32 -12.70
C ALA A 319 1.59 7.82 -11.92
N ARG A 320 2.30 6.81 -12.47
CA ARG A 320 3.51 6.25 -11.86
C ARG A 320 4.55 7.33 -11.60
N ASP A 321 4.91 8.07 -12.64
CA ASP A 321 5.97 9.06 -12.59
C ASP A 321 5.63 10.17 -11.58
N ALA A 322 4.38 10.64 -11.56
CA ALA A 322 3.92 11.65 -10.61
C ALA A 322 4.01 11.13 -9.16
N ILE A 323 3.47 9.93 -8.90
CA ILE A 323 3.43 9.33 -7.55
C ILE A 323 4.85 9.08 -7.03
N TYR A 324 5.71 8.46 -7.84
CA TYR A 324 7.05 8.09 -7.42
C TYR A 324 7.96 9.30 -7.24
N ARG A 325 7.97 10.23 -8.20
CA ARG A 325 8.76 11.46 -8.06
C ARG A 325 8.28 12.25 -6.85
N ARG A 326 6.98 12.31 -6.59
CA ARG A 326 6.45 13.03 -5.43
C ARG A 326 6.86 12.36 -4.11
N ARG A 327 6.77 11.04 -4.02
CA ARG A 327 7.21 10.30 -2.82
C ARG A 327 8.71 10.37 -2.60
N LEU A 328 9.51 10.40 -3.66
CA LEU A 328 10.96 10.56 -3.57
C LEU A 328 11.36 11.91 -2.95
N ARG A 329 10.59 12.98 -3.20
CA ARG A 329 10.78 14.28 -2.52
C ARG A 329 10.60 14.18 -0.99
N ASP A 330 9.81 13.22 -0.51
CA ASP A 330 9.58 12.95 0.91
C ASP A 330 10.55 11.89 1.47
N GLY A 331 11.60 11.51 0.76
CA GLY A 331 12.63 10.57 1.21
C GLY A 331 12.69 9.30 0.36
N ASP A 332 13.35 8.28 0.90
CA ASP A 332 13.58 7.00 0.21
C ASP A 332 12.25 6.32 -0.19
N LEU A 333 12.27 5.55 -1.29
CA LEU A 333 11.14 4.78 -1.83
C LEU A 333 11.58 3.35 -2.16
N ALA A 334 10.79 2.36 -1.79
CA ALA A 334 11.00 0.97 -2.22
C ALA A 334 10.02 0.57 -3.33
N ILE A 335 10.48 -0.23 -4.29
CA ILE A 335 9.70 -0.69 -5.45
C ILE A 335 9.91 -2.19 -5.60
N GLU A 336 8.83 -2.97 -5.61
CA GLU A 336 8.88 -4.43 -5.66
C GLU A 336 8.37 -5.06 -6.95
N ARG A 337 8.77 -6.35 -7.12
CA ARG A 337 8.37 -7.32 -8.16
C ARG A 337 9.11 -7.21 -9.48
N TYR A 338 10.43 -7.24 -9.42
CA TYR A 338 11.25 -7.50 -10.59
C TYR A 338 11.87 -8.89 -10.53
N ASP A 339 11.47 -9.75 -11.47
CA ASP A 339 12.09 -11.04 -11.71
C ASP A 339 13.34 -10.83 -12.59
N LEU A 340 14.53 -10.84 -11.97
CA LEU A 340 15.77 -10.56 -12.69
C LEU A 340 16.20 -11.68 -13.63
N SER A 341 15.57 -12.86 -13.57
CA SER A 341 15.82 -13.91 -14.56
C SER A 341 15.29 -13.52 -15.95
N LYS A 342 14.32 -12.62 -16.01
CA LYS A 342 13.62 -12.18 -17.22
C LYS A 342 14.20 -10.87 -17.79
N PRO A 343 14.74 -10.87 -19.03
CA PRO A 343 15.30 -9.66 -19.64
C PRO A 343 14.31 -8.49 -19.78
N GLU A 344 13.03 -8.78 -19.99
CA GLU A 344 11.95 -7.78 -20.07
C GLU A 344 11.73 -7.07 -18.72
N GLU A 345 11.76 -7.78 -17.61
CA GLU A 345 11.59 -7.19 -16.28
C GLU A 345 12.84 -6.38 -15.88
N ARG A 346 14.05 -6.84 -16.26
CA ARG A 346 15.27 -6.03 -16.10
C ARG A 346 15.21 -4.72 -16.88
N ARG A 347 14.79 -4.76 -18.16
CA ARG A 347 14.62 -3.55 -18.98
C ARG A 347 13.57 -2.61 -18.40
N ARG A 348 12.47 -3.14 -17.86
CA ARG A 348 11.44 -2.35 -17.20
C ARG A 348 11.98 -1.65 -15.95
N ALA A 349 12.72 -2.36 -15.10
CA ALA A 349 13.36 -1.77 -13.92
C ALA A 349 14.37 -0.67 -14.29
N ILE A 350 15.19 -0.91 -15.33
CA ILE A 350 16.14 0.10 -15.85
C ILE A 350 15.40 1.34 -16.34
N SER A 351 14.37 1.17 -17.16
CA SER A 351 13.58 2.29 -17.72
C SER A 351 12.93 3.11 -16.60
N LEU A 352 12.44 2.44 -15.56
CA LEU A 352 11.90 3.11 -14.38
C LEU A 352 12.98 3.91 -13.65
N CYS A 353 14.15 3.31 -13.40
CA CYS A 353 15.27 4.02 -12.76
C CYS A 353 15.75 5.21 -13.58
N GLU A 354 15.76 5.13 -14.91
CA GLU A 354 16.09 6.27 -15.78
C GLU A 354 15.07 7.41 -15.64
N ALA A 355 13.78 7.07 -15.50
CA ALA A 355 12.71 8.05 -15.31
C ALA A 355 12.71 8.73 -13.93
N LEU A 356 13.17 8.02 -12.89
CA LEU A 356 13.18 8.51 -11.50
C LEU A 356 14.51 9.13 -11.07
N LEU A 357 15.62 8.57 -11.55
CA LEU A 357 16.99 8.90 -11.15
C LEU A 357 17.88 9.16 -12.39
N PRO A 358 17.51 10.10 -13.29
CA PRO A 358 18.29 10.38 -14.47
C PRO A 358 19.68 10.92 -14.08
N ARG A 359 20.73 10.41 -14.72
CA ARG A 359 22.11 10.86 -14.49
C ARG A 359 22.28 12.33 -14.86
N GLY A 360 22.92 13.10 -13.99
CA GLY A 360 23.23 14.51 -14.22
C GLY A 360 22.07 15.49 -13.95
N ALA A 361 20.90 15.01 -13.54
CA ALA A 361 19.84 15.87 -13.03
C ALA A 361 20.03 16.12 -11.53
N PRO A 362 19.66 17.31 -11.00
CA PRO A 362 19.60 17.54 -9.56
C PRO A 362 18.71 16.48 -8.91
N PRO A 363 19.18 15.74 -7.91
CA PRO A 363 18.42 14.63 -7.36
C PRO A 363 17.16 15.18 -6.65
N PRO A 364 15.94 14.80 -7.06
CA PRO A 364 14.80 15.02 -6.19
C PRO A 364 14.88 13.97 -5.07
N GLY A 365 15.29 14.37 -3.88
CA GLY A 365 15.04 13.63 -2.62
C GLY A 365 15.82 12.32 -2.39
N GLY A 366 15.15 11.24 -1.98
CA GLY A 366 15.78 10.02 -1.39
C GLY A 366 16.17 8.89 -2.34
N ASP A 367 16.71 7.78 -1.83
CA ASP A 367 17.18 6.64 -2.63
C ASP A 367 16.02 5.76 -3.15
N VAL A 368 16.22 5.09 -4.28
CA VAL A 368 15.32 4.05 -4.79
C VAL A 368 15.84 2.67 -4.37
N TRP A 369 15.01 1.94 -3.63
CA TRP A 369 15.28 0.58 -3.18
C TRP A 369 14.52 -0.42 -4.05
N LEU A 370 15.22 -1.12 -4.93
CA LEU A 370 14.65 -2.16 -5.78
C LEU A 370 14.61 -3.49 -5.04
N TRP A 371 13.39 -3.98 -4.83
CA TRP A 371 13.13 -5.32 -4.32
C TRP A 371 13.06 -6.28 -5.51
N VAL A 372 14.05 -7.15 -5.56
CA VAL A 372 14.33 -7.98 -6.73
C VAL A 372 14.28 -9.45 -6.36
N ASN A 373 13.84 -10.28 -7.30
CA ASN A 373 13.73 -11.72 -7.19
C ASN A 373 14.57 -12.39 -8.27
N GLY A 374 14.92 -13.65 -8.04
CA GLY A 374 15.17 -14.59 -9.13
C GLY A 374 13.85 -14.99 -9.81
N PRO A 375 13.80 -16.18 -10.45
CA PRO A 375 12.58 -16.70 -11.04
C PRO A 375 11.42 -16.65 -10.05
N LEU A 376 10.32 -16.03 -10.48
CA LEU A 376 9.05 -16.07 -9.78
C LEU A 376 8.22 -17.27 -10.26
N ASP A 377 7.40 -17.82 -9.36
CA ASP A 377 6.39 -18.82 -9.70
C ASP A 377 5.35 -18.23 -10.68
N PRO A 378 4.54 -19.07 -11.35
CA PRO A 378 3.55 -18.59 -12.32
C PRO A 378 2.51 -17.62 -11.73
N LEU A 379 2.32 -17.63 -10.41
CA LEU A 379 1.42 -16.71 -9.70
C LEU A 379 2.10 -15.38 -9.34
N GLY A 380 3.42 -15.27 -9.50
CA GLY A 380 4.19 -14.08 -9.14
C GLY A 380 4.23 -13.82 -7.63
N VAL A 381 4.00 -14.84 -6.80
CA VAL A 381 3.89 -14.71 -5.33
C VAL A 381 5.14 -15.22 -4.64
N ARG A 382 5.70 -16.33 -5.12
CA ARG A 382 6.92 -16.94 -4.58
C ARG A 382 8.03 -16.86 -5.60
N GLY A 383 9.27 -16.91 -5.15
CA GLY A 383 10.39 -17.00 -6.06
C GLY A 383 11.67 -17.41 -5.36
N GLU A 384 12.73 -17.45 -6.15
CA GLU A 384 14.09 -17.66 -5.67
C GLU A 384 14.75 -16.31 -5.35
N ASP A 385 15.83 -16.36 -4.56
CA ASP A 385 16.59 -15.16 -4.27
C ASP A 385 17.36 -14.66 -5.51
N ALA A 386 17.51 -13.35 -5.62
CA ALA A 386 18.07 -12.69 -6.81
C ALA A 386 19.61 -12.80 -6.93
N SER A 387 20.29 -13.51 -6.01
CA SER A 387 21.76 -13.47 -5.89
C SER A 387 22.47 -13.89 -7.19
N ALA A 388 21.93 -14.87 -7.91
CA ALA A 388 22.52 -15.35 -9.16
C ALA A 388 22.43 -14.34 -10.32
N TYR A 389 21.52 -13.37 -10.24
CA TYR A 389 21.21 -12.44 -11.34
C TYR A 389 21.72 -11.03 -11.09
N ILE A 390 22.10 -10.71 -9.84
CA ILE A 390 22.41 -9.34 -9.43
C ILE A 390 23.61 -8.76 -10.18
N ALA A 391 24.65 -9.55 -10.44
CA ALA A 391 25.86 -9.09 -11.11
C ALA A 391 25.58 -8.66 -12.56
N ALA A 392 24.83 -9.49 -13.30
CA ALA A 392 24.40 -9.18 -14.66
C ALA A 392 23.50 -7.93 -14.68
N PHE A 393 22.53 -7.85 -13.76
CA PHE A 393 21.64 -6.70 -13.69
C PHE A 393 22.35 -5.39 -13.33
N ARG A 394 23.31 -5.41 -12.39
CA ARG A 394 24.17 -4.25 -12.07
C ARG A 394 24.97 -3.80 -13.29
N ALA A 395 25.48 -4.73 -14.10
CA ALA A 395 26.21 -4.41 -15.32
C ALA A 395 25.30 -3.77 -16.39
N GLU A 396 24.05 -4.25 -16.53
CA GLU A 396 23.05 -3.65 -17.41
C GLU A 396 22.67 -2.23 -16.93
N LEU A 397 22.38 -2.05 -15.64
CA LEU A 397 22.12 -0.74 -15.03
C LEU A 397 23.31 0.22 -15.17
N GLY A 398 24.54 -0.28 -15.06
CA GLY A 398 25.75 0.53 -15.21
C GLY A 398 25.92 1.17 -16.58
N ARG A 399 25.32 0.57 -17.62
CA ARG A 399 25.30 1.10 -18.99
C ARG A 399 24.14 2.06 -19.25
N ALA A 400 23.14 2.10 -18.36
CA ALA A 400 21.97 2.96 -18.48
C ALA A 400 22.25 4.39 -17.98
N ARG A 401 21.35 5.33 -18.28
CA ARG A 401 21.44 6.74 -17.87
C ARG A 401 20.89 6.96 -16.45
N VAL A 402 21.33 6.11 -15.52
CA VAL A 402 20.88 6.10 -14.12
C VAL A 402 21.97 6.65 -13.21
N GLU A 403 21.55 7.39 -12.18
CA GLU A 403 22.37 7.74 -11.01
C GLU A 403 22.48 6.54 -10.06
N LEU A 404 23.46 5.66 -10.33
CA LEU A 404 23.63 4.39 -9.61
C LEU A 404 23.89 4.58 -8.12
N GLY A 405 24.48 5.70 -7.70
CA GLY A 405 24.77 5.99 -6.30
C GLY A 405 23.52 6.01 -5.41
N ARG A 406 22.33 6.15 -6.01
CA ARG A 406 21.03 6.23 -5.33
C ARG A 406 20.15 4.98 -5.51
N VAL A 407 20.67 3.95 -6.19
CA VAL A 407 19.97 2.66 -6.32
C VAL A 407 20.49 1.72 -5.24
N ARG A 408 19.57 1.11 -4.49
CA ARG A 408 19.83 0.06 -3.51
C ARG A 408 19.06 -1.19 -3.92
N PHE A 409 19.66 -2.36 -3.73
CA PHE A 409 18.99 -3.63 -4.03
C PHE A 409 18.67 -4.37 -2.74
N VAL A 410 17.49 -5.00 -2.69
CA VAL A 410 17.11 -5.96 -1.65
C VAL A 410 16.67 -7.23 -2.36
N SER A 411 17.38 -8.33 -2.10
CA SER A 411 17.02 -9.64 -2.65
C SER A 411 15.87 -10.26 -1.86
N LYS A 412 14.89 -10.81 -2.58
CA LYS A 412 13.74 -11.54 -2.05
C LYS A 412 13.64 -12.92 -2.71
N PRO A 413 13.09 -13.94 -2.01
CA PRO A 413 12.50 -13.89 -0.67
C PRO A 413 13.56 -13.74 0.44
N HIS A 414 13.08 -13.63 1.68
CA HIS A 414 13.96 -13.71 2.85
C HIS A 414 14.75 -15.03 2.83
N VAL A 415 15.99 -15.01 3.32
CA VAL A 415 16.71 -16.26 3.55
C VAL A 415 16.01 -17.06 4.63
N ASP A 416 15.57 -18.26 4.27
CA ASP A 416 15.00 -19.20 5.22
C ASP A 416 16.13 -19.84 6.04
N LEU A 417 16.02 -19.75 7.36
CA LEU A 417 17.02 -20.24 8.29
C LEU A 417 16.48 -21.48 8.99
N PRO A 418 17.25 -22.57 9.06
CA PRO A 418 16.81 -23.79 9.73
C PRO A 418 16.55 -23.51 11.21
N ARG A 419 15.70 -24.35 11.81
CA ARG A 419 15.52 -24.37 13.27
C ARG A 419 16.61 -25.22 13.93
N GLY A 420 16.88 -24.94 15.21
CA GLY A 420 17.79 -25.76 16.02
C GLY A 420 19.28 -25.40 15.87
N PRO A 421 20.19 -26.32 16.23
CA PRO A 421 21.61 -26.03 16.40
C PRO A 421 22.33 -25.47 15.16
N ALA A 422 21.92 -25.91 13.96
CA ALA A 422 22.53 -25.46 12.69
C ALA A 422 22.15 -24.02 12.28
N ARG A 423 21.22 -23.38 13.00
CA ARG A 423 20.70 -22.05 12.64
C ARG A 423 21.79 -20.98 12.60
N ARG A 424 22.72 -21.00 13.56
CA ARG A 424 23.80 -20.00 13.64
C ARG A 424 24.74 -20.14 12.46
N GLU A 425 25.21 -21.35 12.17
CA GLU A 425 26.10 -21.61 11.03
C GLU A 425 25.45 -21.20 9.70
N ALA A 426 24.18 -21.56 9.48
CA ALA A 426 23.44 -21.14 8.29
C ALA A 426 23.28 -19.62 8.19
N PHE A 427 23.05 -18.94 9.32
CA PHE A 427 22.97 -17.48 9.37
C PHE A 427 24.31 -16.83 9.01
N GLU A 428 25.43 -17.32 9.55
CA GLU A 428 26.76 -16.80 9.22
C GLU A 428 27.12 -17.00 7.75
N ALA A 429 26.87 -18.20 7.21
CA ALA A 429 27.08 -18.47 5.79
C ALA A 429 26.25 -17.53 4.89
N ALA A 430 25.02 -17.22 5.30
CA ALA A 430 24.19 -16.25 4.59
C ALA A 430 24.73 -14.81 4.70
N VAL A 431 25.22 -14.40 5.88
CA VAL A 431 25.85 -13.09 6.08
C VAL A 431 27.05 -12.93 5.14
N ASP A 432 27.94 -13.92 5.10
CA ASP A 432 29.13 -13.89 4.25
C ASP A 432 28.78 -13.84 2.77
N ARG A 433 27.83 -14.70 2.34
CA ARG A 433 27.35 -14.72 0.95
C ARG A 433 26.79 -13.37 0.51
N PHE A 434 25.91 -12.77 1.30
CA PHE A 434 25.27 -11.50 0.95
C PHE A 434 26.23 -10.31 0.99
N ARG A 435 27.18 -10.30 1.94
CA ARG A 435 28.25 -9.30 1.98
C ARG A 435 29.14 -9.38 0.73
N ALA A 436 29.50 -10.58 0.29
CA ALA A 436 30.30 -10.77 -0.93
C ALA A 436 29.60 -10.24 -2.19
N LEU A 437 28.27 -10.20 -2.18
CA LEU A 437 27.44 -9.68 -3.28
C LEU A 437 27.08 -8.19 -3.14
N ASP A 438 27.55 -7.52 -2.07
CA ASP A 438 27.14 -6.15 -1.73
C ASP A 438 25.60 -6.03 -1.65
N LEU A 439 24.96 -7.02 -1.02
CA LEU A 439 23.51 -7.08 -0.82
C LEU A 439 23.16 -7.11 0.67
N PRO A 440 22.05 -6.47 1.07
CA PRO A 440 21.51 -6.66 2.40
C PRO A 440 20.89 -8.04 2.57
N LEU A 441 21.14 -8.68 3.71
CA LEU A 441 20.58 -9.97 4.06
C LEU A 441 19.22 -9.78 4.72
N SER A 442 18.13 -10.05 3.99
CA SER A 442 16.78 -10.05 4.55
C SER A 442 16.47 -11.38 5.23
N VAL A 443 16.05 -11.35 6.49
CA VAL A 443 15.75 -12.55 7.30
C VAL A 443 14.42 -12.42 8.02
N ASN A 444 13.71 -13.54 8.19
CA ASN A 444 12.48 -13.58 8.98
C ASN A 444 12.77 -13.78 10.48
N LEU A 445 13.58 -12.88 11.05
CA LEU A 445 13.95 -12.85 12.47
C LEU A 445 13.51 -11.54 13.10
N ASP A 446 12.89 -11.60 14.28
CA ASP A 446 12.75 -10.40 15.12
C ASP A 446 14.08 -10.06 15.82
N THR A 447 14.14 -8.93 16.52
CA THR A 447 15.34 -8.50 17.24
C THR A 447 15.83 -9.57 18.24
N ARG A 448 14.92 -10.20 18.99
CA ARG A 448 15.29 -11.17 20.03
C ARG A 448 15.95 -12.42 19.42
N ALA A 449 15.36 -12.94 18.36
CA ALA A 449 15.92 -14.06 17.63
C ALA A 449 17.28 -13.70 17.01
N LEU A 450 17.43 -12.48 16.47
CA LEU A 450 18.70 -12.00 15.93
C LEU A 450 19.78 -11.84 17.02
N GLU A 451 19.44 -11.29 18.19
CA GLU A 451 20.35 -11.19 19.35
C GLU A 451 20.96 -12.55 19.70
N SER A 452 20.17 -13.62 19.70
CA SER A 452 20.64 -14.99 20.01
C SER A 452 21.60 -15.60 18.97
N LEU A 453 21.77 -14.97 17.82
CA LEU A 453 22.69 -15.39 16.75
C LEU A 453 23.91 -14.47 16.65
N VAL A 454 23.75 -13.21 17.06
CA VAL A 454 24.79 -12.16 17.01
C VAL A 454 25.68 -12.18 18.25
N HIS A 455 25.12 -12.54 19.39
CA HIS A 455 25.80 -12.74 20.69
C HIS A 455 25.79 -14.22 21.05
#